data_AF-A0A1Y1RSU6-F1
#
_entry.id   AF-A0A1Y1RSU6-F1
#
_cell.length_a   1.000
_cell.length_b   1.000
_cell.length_c   1.000
_cell.angle_alpha   90.00
_cell.angle_beta   90.00
_cell.angle_gamma   90.00
#
_symmetry.space_group_name_H-M   'P 1'
#
loop_
_entity.id
_entity.type
_entity.pdbx_description
1 polymer ?
#
loop_
_entity_poly.entity_id
_entity_poly.type
_entity_poly.pdbx_seq_one_letter_code
_entity_poly.pdbx_strand_id
1 'polypeptide(L)'
;MAEKKTAAHAAAGIQPGSGTTPAATQVDAVEHQIMQREYEALLADLTREDFTFESDPVVREPAQELDVTFAESLGSTLYIEEVKARFDGVKENLAREIRSGMCTVDQAYAYLENLEISLLLEQEQIYVKNQTVTV
;
A
#
# COMPACT_ATOMS: atom_id res chain seq x y z
N MET A 1 -17.85 72.48 20.54
CA MET A 1 -16.92 73.61 20.33
C MET A 1 -15.58 72.99 19.97
N ALA A 2 -15.27 72.90 18.68
CA ALA A 2 -14.61 73.93 17.88
C ALA A 2 -13.10 73.98 18.16
N GLU A 3 -12.39 73.51 17.14
CA GLU A 3 -10.96 73.32 16.99
C GLU A 3 -10.14 74.61 17.14
N LYS A 4 -8.85 74.41 17.44
CA LYS A 4 -7.74 75.35 17.28
C LYS A 4 -6.51 74.44 17.09
N LYS A 5 -5.54 74.65 16.19
CA LYS A 5 -5.07 75.87 15.54
C LYS A 5 -3.96 75.44 14.55
N THR A 6 -4.10 75.86 13.30
CA THR A 6 -3.12 76.61 12.49
C THR A 6 -1.65 76.16 12.41
N ALA A 7 -1.26 75.80 11.16
CA ALA A 7 -0.02 76.15 10.42
C ALA A 7 1.35 75.74 11.02
N ALA A 8 2.45 75.63 10.29
CA ALA A 8 2.82 76.04 8.94
C ALA A 8 4.04 75.23 8.47
N HIS A 9 4.24 75.26 7.15
CA HIS A 9 5.52 75.31 6.45
C HIS A 9 6.35 74.04 6.23
N ALA A 10 6.64 73.88 4.93
CA ALA A 10 7.33 72.81 4.25
C ALA A 10 8.85 72.84 4.42
N ALA A 11 9.46 71.66 4.31
CA ALA A 11 10.73 71.46 3.63
C ALA A 11 10.76 70.04 3.06
N ALA A 12 11.09 69.94 1.77
CA ALA A 12 11.20 68.71 1.02
C ALA A 12 12.39 67.87 1.52
N GLY A 13 12.14 66.59 1.74
CA GLY A 13 13.13 65.53 1.91
C GLY A 13 12.52 64.24 1.40
N ILE A 14 13.00 63.78 0.24
CA ILE A 14 12.53 62.61 -0.49
C ILE A 14 12.66 61.36 0.39
N GLN A 15 11.55 60.66 0.64
CA GLN A 15 11.55 59.30 1.21
C GLN A 15 11.32 58.25 0.11
N PRO A 16 12.02 57.10 0.16
CA PRO A 16 11.96 56.08 -0.87
C PRO A 16 10.63 55.32 -0.81
N GLY A 17 10.08 55.06 -1.99
CA GLY A 17 8.81 54.36 -2.15
C GLY A 17 8.83 52.95 -1.56
N SER A 18 7.78 52.62 -0.81
CA SER A 18 7.37 51.25 -0.56
C SER A 18 6.06 51.03 -1.33
N GLY A 19 6.19 50.47 -2.53
CA GLY A 19 5.06 50.01 -3.32
C GLY A 19 4.49 48.76 -2.68
N THR A 20 3.37 48.88 -1.99
CA THR A 20 2.53 47.74 -1.61
C THR A 20 1.95 47.15 -2.89
N THR A 21 2.54 46.05 -3.37
CA THR A 21 1.98 45.28 -4.49
C THR A 21 1.05 44.21 -3.90
N PRO A 22 -0.28 44.28 -4.10
CA PRO A 22 -1.24 43.31 -3.54
C PRO A 22 -1.27 41.96 -4.28
N ALA A 23 -0.43 41.77 -5.31
CA ALA A 23 -0.48 40.61 -6.19
C ALA A 23 0.02 39.33 -5.51
N ALA A 24 1.09 39.38 -4.72
CA ALA A 24 1.73 38.17 -4.17
C ALA A 24 0.81 37.38 -3.22
N THR A 25 0.04 38.07 -2.37
CA THR A 25 -0.92 37.43 -1.45
C THR A 25 -2.14 36.85 -2.17
N GLN A 26 -2.49 37.39 -3.35
CA GLN A 26 -3.62 36.88 -4.13
C GLN A 26 -3.27 35.59 -4.88
N VAL A 27 -2.02 35.40 -5.34
CA VAL A 27 -1.64 34.17 -6.06
C VAL A 27 -1.63 32.95 -5.13
N ASP A 28 -1.07 33.10 -3.92
CA ASP A 28 -0.96 32.04 -2.91
C ASP A 28 -2.36 31.60 -2.40
N ALA A 29 -3.27 32.57 -2.22
CA ALA A 29 -4.66 32.29 -1.86
C ALA A 29 -5.44 31.59 -2.99
N VAL A 30 -5.14 31.89 -4.26
CA VAL A 30 -5.77 31.25 -5.41
C VAL A 30 -5.25 29.82 -5.60
N GLU A 31 -3.94 29.58 -5.42
CA GLU A 31 -3.36 28.22 -5.45
C GLU A 31 -3.94 27.32 -4.35
N HIS A 32 -4.10 27.85 -3.13
CA HIS A 32 -4.73 27.10 -2.05
C HIS A 32 -6.21 26.80 -2.33
N GLN A 33 -6.94 27.74 -2.95
CA GLN A 33 -8.34 27.51 -3.33
C GLN A 33 -8.48 26.49 -4.46
N ILE A 34 -7.56 26.48 -5.43
CA ILE A 34 -7.55 25.48 -6.50
C ILE A 34 -7.25 24.09 -5.92
N MET A 35 -6.21 23.97 -5.08
CA MET A 35 -5.83 22.71 -4.45
C MET A 35 -6.94 22.16 -3.54
N GLN A 36 -7.60 23.02 -2.76
CA GLN A 36 -8.74 22.62 -1.94
C GLN A 36 -9.91 22.12 -2.79
N ARG A 37 -10.19 22.78 -3.92
CA ARG A 37 -11.25 22.35 -4.84
C ARG A 37 -10.93 21.01 -5.51
N GLU A 38 -9.68 20.76 -5.87
CA GLU A 38 -9.22 19.49 -6.42
C GLU A 38 -9.32 18.36 -5.38
N TYR A 39 -8.94 18.63 -4.13
CA TYR A 39 -9.09 17.70 -3.02
C TYR A 39 -10.56 17.35 -2.76
N GLU A 40 -11.45 18.35 -2.75
CA GLU A 40 -12.89 18.14 -2.60
C GLU A 40 -13.49 17.35 -3.78
N ALA A 41 -13.00 17.57 -5.01
CA ALA A 41 -13.42 16.81 -6.18
C ALA A 41 -12.98 15.34 -6.11
N LEU A 42 -11.75 15.07 -5.65
CA LEU A 42 -11.25 13.72 -5.39
C LEU A 42 -12.06 13.00 -4.32
N LEU A 43 -12.39 13.67 -3.22
CA LEU A 43 -13.27 13.11 -2.18
C LEU A 43 -14.66 12.82 -2.73
N ALA A 44 -15.23 13.72 -3.54
CA ALA A 44 -16.53 13.50 -4.16
C ALA A 44 -16.54 12.28 -5.09
N ASP A 45 -15.45 12.04 -5.84
CA ASP A 45 -15.29 10.88 -6.70
C ASP A 45 -15.12 9.57 -5.90
N LEU A 46 -14.37 9.61 -4.79
CA LEU A 46 -14.24 8.49 -3.84
C LEU A 46 -15.56 8.13 -3.15
N THR A 47 -16.39 9.13 -2.84
CA THR A 47 -17.74 8.94 -2.25
C THR A 47 -18.83 8.70 -3.29
N ARG A 48 -18.49 8.73 -4.59
CA ARG A 48 -19.39 8.38 -5.66
C ARG A 48 -19.53 6.87 -5.64
N GLU A 49 -20.40 6.39 -4.76
CA GLU A 49 -20.82 5.02 -4.63
C GLU A 49 -21.62 4.58 -5.87
N ASP A 50 -20.92 4.42 -7.00
CA ASP A 50 -21.29 3.47 -8.05
C ASP A 50 -20.63 2.11 -7.80
N PHE A 51 -20.25 1.83 -6.55
CA PHE A 51 -20.18 0.47 -6.06
C PHE A 51 -21.62 -0.02 -5.90
N THR A 52 -22.18 -0.52 -7.00
CA THR A 52 -23.13 -1.63 -6.88
C THR A 52 -22.35 -2.77 -6.25
N PHE A 53 -22.36 -2.82 -4.91
CA PHE A 53 -22.28 -4.11 -4.25
C PHE A 53 -23.58 -4.79 -4.67
N GLU A 54 -23.55 -5.48 -5.82
CA GLU A 54 -24.40 -6.64 -6.01
C GLU A 54 -24.16 -7.47 -4.78
N SER A 55 -25.03 -7.28 -3.80
CA SER A 55 -25.21 -8.19 -2.70
C SER A 55 -25.93 -9.36 -3.33
N ASP A 56 -25.19 -10.07 -4.18
CA ASP A 56 -25.49 -11.44 -4.47
C ASP A 56 -25.64 -12.09 -3.11
N PRO A 57 -26.79 -12.72 -2.82
CA PRO A 57 -26.85 -13.55 -1.63
C PRO A 57 -25.64 -14.47 -1.72
N VAL A 58 -24.89 -14.59 -0.62
CA VAL A 58 -23.83 -15.59 -0.49
C VAL A 58 -24.51 -16.96 -0.60
N VAL A 59 -24.84 -17.36 -1.83
CA VAL A 59 -24.91 -18.72 -2.25
C VAL A 59 -23.50 -19.19 -1.95
N ARG A 60 -23.35 -19.96 -0.87
CA ARG A 60 -22.19 -20.80 -0.70
C ARG A 60 -22.12 -21.63 -1.97
N GLU A 61 -21.36 -21.15 -2.94
CA GLU A 61 -21.04 -21.96 -4.10
C GLU A 61 -20.49 -23.27 -3.55
N PRO A 62 -21.01 -24.42 -4.02
CA PRO A 62 -20.50 -25.69 -3.58
C PRO A 62 -19.01 -25.67 -3.91
N ALA A 63 -18.18 -25.84 -2.87
CA ALA A 63 -16.72 -25.89 -2.89
C ALA A 63 -16.18 -25.67 -4.30
N GLN A 64 -15.83 -24.42 -4.62
CA GLN A 64 -15.05 -24.10 -5.81
C GLN A 64 -14.09 -25.27 -6.01
N GLU A 65 -14.14 -25.88 -7.19
CA GLU A 65 -13.07 -26.74 -7.64
C GLU A 65 -11.81 -25.93 -7.37
N LEU A 66 -11.13 -26.23 -6.27
CA LEU A 66 -9.85 -25.65 -5.90
C LEU A 66 -8.92 -26.27 -6.91
N ASP A 67 -8.94 -25.58 -8.04
CA ASP A 67 -8.38 -25.96 -9.30
C ASP A 67 -6.90 -26.19 -9.07
N VAL A 68 -6.29 -26.92 -9.99
CA VAL A 68 -4.98 -27.57 -9.93
C VAL A 68 -3.81 -26.60 -9.67
N THR A 69 -4.10 -25.32 -9.43
CA THR A 69 -3.25 -24.15 -9.35
C THR A 69 -2.94 -23.64 -7.94
N PHE A 70 -3.45 -24.27 -6.87
CA PHE A 70 -3.16 -23.85 -5.48
C PHE A 70 -1.64 -23.70 -5.25
N ALA A 71 -1.21 -22.47 -4.92
CA ALA A 71 0.16 -22.12 -4.57
C ALA A 71 1.23 -22.55 -5.60
N GLU A 72 0.92 -22.55 -6.91
CA GLU A 72 1.87 -22.93 -7.98
C GLU A 72 3.23 -22.22 -7.93
N SER A 73 3.26 -20.96 -7.52
CA SER A 73 4.49 -20.16 -7.43
C SER A 73 5.36 -20.50 -6.21
N LEU A 74 4.77 -21.02 -5.13
CA LEU A 74 5.49 -21.29 -3.88
C LEU A 74 6.33 -22.56 -3.98
N GLY A 75 7.52 -22.53 -3.38
CA GLY A 75 8.48 -23.63 -3.39
C GLY A 75 9.36 -23.68 -4.64
N SER A 76 9.15 -22.77 -5.60
CA SER A 76 9.96 -22.68 -6.83
C SER A 76 11.41 -22.27 -6.56
N THR A 77 11.67 -21.63 -5.41
CA THR A 77 13.01 -21.19 -4.98
C THR A 77 13.83 -22.31 -4.32
N LEU A 78 13.21 -23.47 -4.03
CA LEU A 78 13.85 -24.64 -3.44
C LEU A 78 14.52 -25.49 -4.55
N TYR A 79 15.81 -25.78 -4.37
CA TYR A 79 16.66 -26.47 -5.35
C TYR A 79 17.29 -27.78 -4.83
N ILE A 80 17.34 -28.01 -3.52
CA ILE A 80 17.73 -29.30 -2.93
C ILE A 80 16.51 -30.23 -2.96
N GLU A 81 16.65 -31.38 -3.61
CA GLU A 81 15.55 -32.32 -3.85
C GLU A 81 14.82 -32.76 -2.57
N GLU A 82 15.58 -33.05 -1.50
CA GLU A 82 15.01 -33.47 -0.20
C GLU A 82 14.14 -32.39 0.45
N VAL A 83 14.58 -31.13 0.32
CA VAL A 83 13.88 -29.95 0.84
C VAL A 83 12.61 -29.69 0.02
N LYS A 84 12.73 -29.79 -1.30
CA LYS A 84 11.60 -29.64 -2.23
C LYS A 84 10.53 -30.72 -2.01
N ALA A 85 10.93 -31.98 -1.86
CA ALA A 85 10.01 -33.09 -1.60
C ALA A 85 9.20 -32.89 -0.30
N ARG A 86 9.84 -32.35 0.75
CA ARG A 86 9.15 -31.99 1.99
C ARG A 86 8.12 -30.88 1.78
N PHE A 87 8.48 -29.84 1.03
CA PHE A 87 7.56 -28.75 0.70
C PHE A 87 6.35 -29.27 -0.08
N ASP A 88 6.58 -30.07 -1.12
CA ASP A 88 5.52 -30.62 -1.97
C ASP A 88 4.56 -31.53 -1.18
N GLY A 89 5.09 -32.34 -0.26
CA GLY A 89 4.27 -33.18 0.61
C GLY A 89 3.34 -32.39 1.53
N VAL A 90 3.83 -31.27 2.09
CA VAL A 90 2.99 -30.36 2.88
C VAL A 90 1.94 -29.69 2.00
N LYS A 91 2.33 -29.20 0.82
CA LYS A 91 1.43 -28.53 -0.12
C LYS A 91 0.28 -29.46 -0.54
N GLU A 92 0.57 -30.73 -0.80
CA GLU A 92 -0.47 -31.73 -1.09
C GLU A 92 -1.39 -31.97 0.11
N ASN A 93 -0.84 -32.05 1.33
CA ASN A 93 -1.64 -32.24 2.53
C ASN A 93 -2.57 -31.04 2.77
N LEU A 94 -2.08 -29.81 2.63
CA LEU A 94 -2.90 -28.61 2.74
C LEU A 94 -3.99 -28.57 1.66
N ALA A 95 -3.68 -28.95 0.42
CA ALA A 95 -4.70 -29.05 -0.62
C ALA A 95 -5.81 -30.08 -0.28
N ARG A 96 -5.50 -31.13 0.51
CA ARG A 96 -6.51 -32.06 1.06
C ARG A 96 -7.29 -31.41 2.20
N GLU A 97 -6.62 -30.70 3.11
CA GLU A 97 -7.26 -30.01 4.23
C GLU A 97 -8.25 -28.95 3.77
N ILE A 98 -7.88 -28.13 2.78
CA ILE A 98 -8.78 -27.12 2.21
C ILE A 98 -10.02 -27.78 1.59
N ARG A 99 -9.84 -28.86 0.81
CA ARG A 99 -10.97 -29.63 0.24
C ARG A 99 -11.88 -30.25 1.31
N SER A 100 -11.32 -30.62 2.45
CA SER A 100 -12.08 -31.14 3.59
C SER A 100 -12.70 -30.05 4.48
N GLY A 101 -12.42 -28.77 4.21
CA GLY A 101 -12.89 -27.63 5.01
C GLY A 101 -12.18 -27.48 6.37
N MET A 102 -11.02 -28.10 6.55
CA MET A 102 -10.24 -28.06 7.81
C MET A 102 -9.41 -26.78 7.94
N CYS A 103 -8.99 -26.18 6.82
CA CYS A 103 -8.31 -24.89 6.77
C CYS A 103 -8.80 -24.07 5.58
N THR A 104 -8.64 -22.74 5.65
CA THR A 104 -8.92 -21.85 4.52
C THR A 104 -7.72 -21.76 3.58
N VAL A 105 -7.98 -21.32 2.34
CA VAL A 105 -6.93 -21.07 1.34
C VAL A 105 -5.89 -20.09 1.89
N ASP A 106 -6.34 -18.98 2.51
CA ASP A 106 -5.44 -17.97 3.08
C ASP A 106 -4.55 -18.52 4.20
N GLN A 107 -5.11 -19.36 5.07
CA GLN A 107 -4.34 -20.03 6.13
C GLN A 107 -3.27 -20.94 5.55
N ALA A 108 -3.62 -21.70 4.51
CA ALA A 108 -2.69 -22.61 3.84
C ALA A 108 -1.59 -21.84 3.08
N TYR A 109 -1.92 -20.73 2.41
CA TYR A 109 -0.94 -19.86 1.76
C TYR A 109 0.05 -19.28 2.76
N ALA A 110 -0.45 -18.66 3.84
CA ALA A 110 0.41 -18.09 4.87
C ALA A 110 1.32 -19.14 5.51
N TYR A 111 0.84 -20.38 5.68
CA TYR A 111 1.66 -21.47 6.17
C TYR A 111 2.77 -21.85 5.17
N LEU A 112 2.42 -22.00 3.88
CA LEU A 112 3.39 -22.37 2.85
C LEU A 112 4.47 -21.30 2.64
N GLU A 113 4.13 -20.01 2.70
CA GLU A 113 5.11 -18.92 2.63
C GLU A 113 6.14 -19.01 3.77
N ASN A 114 5.64 -19.19 5.00
CA ASN A 114 6.52 -19.34 6.17
C ASN A 114 7.37 -20.61 6.11
N LEU A 115 6.81 -21.70 5.55
CA LEU A 115 7.53 -22.93 5.34
C LEU A 115 8.65 -22.75 4.31
N GLU A 116 8.38 -22.08 3.18
CA GLU A 116 9.38 -21.82 2.15
C GLU A 116 10.58 -21.03 2.71
N ILE A 117 10.32 -19.99 3.51
CA ILE A 117 11.38 -19.22 4.19
C ILE A 117 12.23 -20.14 5.09
N SER A 118 11.58 -20.99 5.90
CA SER A 118 12.27 -21.89 6.82
C SER A 118 13.14 -22.91 6.07
N LEU A 119 12.62 -23.44 4.96
CA LEU A 119 13.32 -24.40 4.12
C LEU A 119 14.47 -23.77 3.34
N LEU A 120 14.36 -22.52 2.90
CA LEU A 120 15.45 -21.78 2.28
C LEU A 120 16.64 -21.64 3.24
N LEU A 121 16.40 -21.33 4.51
CA LEU A 121 17.45 -21.24 5.54
C LEU A 121 18.11 -22.60 5.80
N GLU A 122 17.33 -23.68 5.82
CA GLU A 122 17.86 -25.04 5.94
C GLU A 122 18.76 -25.40 4.75
N GLN A 123 18.32 -25.03 3.56
CA GLN A 123 19.03 -25.28 2.30
C GLN A 123 20.41 -24.61 2.28
N GLU A 124 20.51 -23.36 2.77
CA GLU A 124 21.79 -22.66 2.93
C GLU A 124 22.74 -23.40 3.88
N GLN A 125 22.21 -23.94 4.99
CA GLN A 125 23.02 -24.70 5.95
C GLN A 125 23.52 -26.01 5.35
N ILE A 126 22.67 -26.73 4.59
CA ILE A 126 23.06 -27.97 3.89
C ILE A 126 24.16 -27.66 2.86
N TYR A 127 24.00 -26.57 2.10
CA TYR A 127 24.99 -26.15 1.12
C TYR A 127 26.36 -25.86 1.76
N VAL A 128 26.41 -25.07 2.84
CA VAL A 128 27.65 -24.76 3.58
C VAL A 128 28.28 -26.03 4.17
N LYS A 129 27.47 -26.94 4.73
CA LYS A 129 27.96 -28.21 5.28
C LYS A 129 28.62 -29.08 4.21
N ASN A 130 28.02 -29.17 3.02
CA ASN A 130 28.58 -29.96 1.93
C ASN A 130 29.89 -29.38 1.38
N GLN A 131 30.07 -28.05 1.43
CA GLN A 131 31.35 -27.43 1.07
C GLN A 131 32.47 -27.71 2.08
N THR A 132 32.17 -27.76 3.38
CA THR A 132 33.18 -27.96 4.43
C THR A 132 33.68 -29.40 4.56
N VAL A 133 32.94 -30.38 4.06
CA VAL A 133 33.32 -31.81 4.06
C VAL A 133 34.26 -32.16 2.89
N THR A 134 34.43 -31.27 1.91
CA THR A 134 35.23 -31.53 0.70
C THR A 134 36.69 -31.03 0.81
N VAL A 135 37.26 -30.99 2.03
CA VAL A 135 38.65 -30.54 2.28
C VAL A 135 39.46 -31.62 3.00
#